data_AF-A0A3D0NS80-F1
#
_entry.id   AF-A0A3D0NS80-F1
#
_cell.length_a   1.000
_cell.length_b   1.000
_cell.length_c   1.000
_cell.angle_alpha   90.00
_cell.angle_beta   90.00
_cell.angle_gamma   90.00
#
_symmetry.space_group_name_H-M   'P 1'
#
loop_
_entity.id
_entity.type
_entity.pdbx_description
1 polymer ?
#
loop_
_entity_poly.entity_id
_entity_poly.type
_entity_poly.pdbx_seq_one_letter_code
_entity_poly.pdbx_strand_id
1 'polypeptide(L)'
;MQRLLAAGLLRRVDADTVLLPRNVGQALRGDKAVPRHLTQPDPIAATTTAKDADASAAGAALELIRQVEVVLETLSAAPVPELRSGGLGVRETKRLAKLTGIDEQRLGLILELTAAGGLIARGLPDPMPADDTLLYWAPTVTADRFLEAPAAARWLQLATIWLELP
;
A
#
# COMPACT_ATOMS: atom_id res chain seq x y z
N MET A 1 -9.95 -40.56 -26.32
CA MET A 1 -9.55 -39.12 -26.29
C MET A 1 -10.51 -38.22 -27.08
N GLN A 2 -10.86 -38.53 -28.33
CA GLN A 2 -11.78 -37.71 -29.15
C GLN A 2 -13.12 -37.39 -28.46
N ARG A 3 -13.73 -38.35 -27.76
CA ARG A 3 -14.98 -38.14 -27.01
C ARG A 3 -14.86 -37.15 -25.84
N LEU A 4 -13.69 -37.06 -25.19
CA LEU A 4 -13.43 -36.11 -24.10
C LEU A 4 -13.15 -34.70 -24.63
N LEU A 5 -12.51 -34.59 -25.79
CA LEU A 5 -12.34 -33.32 -26.51
C LEU A 5 -13.70 -32.79 -27.00
N ALA A 6 -14.53 -33.66 -27.59
CA ALA A 6 -15.88 -33.30 -28.05
C ALA A 6 -16.81 -32.86 -26.91
N ALA A 7 -16.64 -33.44 -25.72
CA ALA A 7 -17.37 -33.05 -24.51
C ALA A 7 -16.78 -31.82 -23.79
N GLY A 8 -15.71 -31.21 -24.30
CA GLY A 8 -15.05 -30.06 -23.68
C GLY A 8 -14.31 -30.37 -22.36
N LEU A 9 -14.11 -31.64 -22.03
CA LEU A 9 -13.44 -32.10 -20.81
C LEU A 9 -11.91 -32.10 -20.92
N LEU A 10 -11.39 -32.06 -22.15
CA LEU A 10 -9.99 -31.85 -22.47
C LEU A 10 -9.88 -30.71 -23.48
N ARG A 11 -8.76 -29.98 -23.44
CA ARG A 11 -8.42 -28.97 -24.45
C ARG A 11 -7.23 -29.46 -25.27
N ARG A 12 -7.32 -29.39 -26.60
CA ARG A 12 -6.18 -29.70 -27.46
C ARG A 12 -5.15 -28.57 -27.40
N VAL A 13 -3.88 -28.92 -27.20
CA VAL A 13 -2.74 -27.98 -27.26
C VAL A 13 -2.04 -28.13 -28.60
N ASP A 14 -1.74 -29.36 -29.01
CA ASP A 14 -1.17 -29.69 -30.32
C ASP A 14 -1.64 -31.09 -30.81
N ALA A 15 -0.93 -31.66 -31.78
CA ALA A 15 -1.27 -32.95 -32.38
C ALA A 15 -1.26 -34.10 -31.35
N ASP A 16 -0.29 -34.08 -30.44
CA ASP A 16 0.00 -35.17 -29.51
C ASP A 16 -0.25 -34.79 -28.04
N THR A 17 -0.49 -33.51 -27.76
CA THR A 17 -0.67 -32.96 -26.40
C THR A 17 -2.10 -32.47 -26.18
N VAL A 18 -2.68 -32.92 -25.06
CA VAL A 18 -3.94 -32.40 -24.53
C VAL A 18 -3.75 -31.89 -23.11
N LEU A 19 -4.42 -30.79 -22.80
CA LEU A 19 -4.46 -30.19 -21.47
C LEU A 19 -5.74 -30.63 -20.77
N LEU A 20 -5.60 -31.13 -19.55
CA LEU A 20 -6.70 -31.36 -18.62
C LEU A 20 -6.98 -30.08 -17.84
N PRO A 21 -8.13 -29.40 -18.05
CA PRO A 21 -8.47 -28.21 -17.29
C PRO A 21 -8.53 -28.51 -15.78
N ARG A 22 -8.03 -27.58 -14.96
CA ARG A 22 -7.85 -27.79 -13.51
C ARG A 22 -9.13 -28.22 -12.80
N ASN A 23 -10.26 -27.62 -13.16
CA ASN A 23 -11.58 -27.95 -12.64
C ASN A 23 -12.01 -29.40 -12.94
N VAL A 24 -11.69 -29.92 -14.14
CA VAL A 24 -11.96 -31.31 -14.52
C VAL A 24 -11.05 -32.26 -13.75
N GLY A 25 -9.75 -31.92 -13.63
CA GLY A 25 -8.80 -32.71 -12.82
C GLY A 25 -9.15 -32.76 -11.33
N GLN A 26 -9.66 -31.66 -10.78
CA GLN A 26 -10.17 -31.59 -9.41
C GLN A 26 -11.40 -32.47 -9.22
N ALA A 27 -12.37 -32.42 -10.14
CA ALA A 27 -13.56 -33.27 -10.09
C ALA A 27 -13.21 -34.77 -10.14
N LEU A 28 -12.23 -35.16 -10.96
CA LEU A 28 -11.75 -36.54 -11.05
C LEU A 28 -11.06 -37.04 -9.76
N ARG A 29 -10.43 -36.15 -8.98
CA ARG A 29 -9.81 -36.47 -7.68
C ARG A 29 -10.78 -36.42 -6.50
N GLY A 30 -12.02 -35.96 -6.72
CA GLY A 30 -12.96 -35.69 -5.63
C GLY A 30 -12.58 -34.45 -4.80
N ASP A 31 -11.72 -33.58 -5.32
CA ASP A 31 -11.36 -32.32 -4.66
C ASP A 31 -12.62 -31.44 -4.54
N LYS A 32 -12.75 -30.66 -3.46
CA LYS A 32 -13.78 -29.61 -3.39
C LYS A 32 -13.58 -28.66 -4.58
N ALA A 33 -14.63 -28.51 -5.39
CA ALA A 33 -14.61 -27.57 -6.50
C ALA A 33 -14.30 -26.16 -5.99
N VAL A 34 -13.39 -25.46 -6.65
CA VAL A 34 -13.18 -24.02 -6.40
C VAL A 34 -14.52 -23.33 -6.66
N PRO A 35 -15.02 -22.48 -5.74
CA PRO A 35 -16.28 -21.76 -5.94
C PRO A 35 -16.26 -21.02 -7.28
N ARG A 36 -17.21 -21.33 -8.16
CA ARG A 36 -17.34 -20.66 -9.48
C ARG A 36 -17.92 -19.24 -9.37
N HIS A 37 -18.46 -18.94 -8.19
CA HIS A 37 -19.03 -17.65 -7.85
C HIS A 37 -18.35 -17.18 -6.58
N LEU A 38 -17.94 -15.92 -6.58
CA LEU A 38 -17.54 -15.25 -5.37
C LEU A 38 -18.81 -14.98 -4.57
N THR A 39 -18.84 -15.44 -3.31
CA THR A 39 -19.90 -15.07 -2.39
C THR A 39 -19.70 -13.61 -2.03
N GLN A 40 -20.72 -12.77 -2.21
CA GLN A 40 -20.67 -11.40 -1.72
C GLN A 40 -20.44 -11.46 -0.20
N PRO A 41 -19.46 -10.71 0.34
CA PRO A 41 -19.31 -10.63 1.78
C PRO A 41 -20.59 -10.08 2.40
N ASP A 42 -20.96 -10.59 3.57
CA ASP A 42 -22.05 -10.05 4.39
C ASP A 42 -21.42 -9.08 5.40
N PRO A 43 -21.34 -7.77 5.07
CA PRO A 43 -20.68 -6.82 5.95
C PRO A 43 -21.53 -6.64 7.22
N ILE A 44 -20.86 -6.62 8.36
CA ILE A 44 -21.47 -6.12 9.60
C ILE A 44 -21.74 -4.63 9.38
N ALA A 45 -22.99 -4.28 9.10
CA ALA A 45 -23.42 -2.90 8.97
C ALA A 45 -23.52 -2.27 10.37
N ALA A 46 -22.55 -1.43 10.73
CA ALA A 46 -22.68 -0.58 11.90
C ALA A 46 -23.79 0.45 11.66
N THR A 47 -24.74 0.57 12.58
CA THR A 47 -25.77 1.61 12.54
C THR A 47 -25.17 2.91 13.06
N THR A 48 -24.92 3.87 12.17
CA THR A 48 -24.50 5.24 12.54
C THR A 48 -25.22 6.25 11.65
N THR A 49 -25.31 7.51 12.09
CA THR A 49 -25.85 8.57 11.25
C THR A 49 -24.77 9.09 10.30
N ALA A 50 -25.17 9.58 9.13
CA ALA A 50 -24.24 10.22 8.19
C ALA A 50 -23.47 11.37 8.84
N LYS A 51 -24.14 12.15 9.70
CA LYS A 51 -23.54 13.26 10.44
C LYS A 51 -22.42 12.79 11.38
N ASP A 52 -22.64 11.71 12.11
CA ASP A 52 -21.62 11.18 13.04
C ASP A 52 -20.46 10.54 12.28
N ALA A 53 -20.73 9.89 11.15
CA ALA A 53 -19.72 9.39 10.24
C ALA A 53 -18.84 10.52 9.68
N ASP A 54 -19.46 11.61 9.20
CA ASP A 54 -18.75 12.78 8.67
C ASP A 54 -17.86 13.45 9.73
N ALA A 55 -18.38 13.62 10.95
CA ALA A 55 -17.61 14.19 12.05
C ALA A 55 -16.40 13.33 12.41
N SER A 56 -16.57 12.00 12.47
CA SER A 56 -15.49 11.06 12.72
C SER A 56 -14.46 11.06 11.59
N ALA A 57 -14.92 11.07 10.34
CA ALA A 57 -14.07 11.11 9.15
C ALA A 57 -13.21 12.38 9.10
N ALA A 58 -13.79 13.54 9.44
CA ALA A 58 -13.04 14.79 9.54
C ALA A 58 -11.92 14.70 10.59
N GLY A 59 -12.20 14.13 11.77
CA GLY A 59 -11.18 13.89 12.80
C GLY A 59 -10.07 12.95 12.33
N ALA A 60 -10.43 11.86 11.66
CA ALA A 60 -9.47 10.89 11.13
C ALA A 60 -8.58 11.49 10.03
N ALA A 61 -9.15 12.32 9.16
CA ALA A 61 -8.41 13.02 8.10
C ALA A 61 -7.39 14.02 8.69
N LEU A 62 -7.81 14.81 9.68
CA LEU A 62 -6.92 15.75 10.36
C LEU A 62 -5.79 15.03 11.11
N GLU A 63 -6.10 13.91 11.77
CA GLU A 63 -5.08 13.11 12.45
C GLU A 63 -4.09 12.47 11.45
N LEU A 64 -4.56 12.01 10.29
CA LEU A 64 -3.66 11.53 9.23
C LEU A 64 -2.71 12.64 8.76
N ILE A 65 -3.23 13.84 8.49
CA ILE A 65 -2.41 14.99 8.08
C ILE A 65 -1.36 15.30 9.14
N ARG A 66 -1.76 15.39 10.42
CA ARG A 66 -0.85 15.63 11.54
C ARG A 66 0.25 14.56 11.62
N GLN A 67 -0.08 13.30 11.38
CA GLN A 67 0.92 12.23 11.40
C GLN A 67 1.87 12.26 10.20
N VAL A 68 1.39 12.64 9.01
CA VAL A 68 2.24 12.92 7.84
C VAL A 68 3.23 14.03 8.17
N GLU A 69 2.78 15.12 8.77
CA GLU A 69 3.64 16.24 9.21
C GLU A 69 4.75 15.76 10.17
N VAL A 70 4.38 15.00 11.21
CA VAL A 70 5.35 14.43 12.16
C VAL A 70 6.39 13.55 11.46
N VAL A 71 5.98 12.74 10.47
CA VAL A 71 6.92 11.91 9.69
C VAL A 71 7.86 12.77 8.86
N LEU A 72 7.34 13.80 8.17
CA LEU A 72 8.16 14.72 7.38
C LEU A 72 9.16 15.49 8.25
N GLU A 73 8.73 16.02 9.39
CA GLU A 73 9.61 16.69 10.35
C GLU A 73 10.69 15.74 10.88
N THR A 74 10.31 14.51 11.24
CA THR A 74 11.25 13.50 11.74
C THR A 74 12.32 13.15 10.70
N LEU A 75 11.92 12.96 9.44
CA LEU A 75 12.84 12.68 8.34
C LEU A 75 13.68 13.89 7.93
N SER A 76 13.14 15.10 8.08
CA SER A 76 13.90 16.34 7.88
C SER A 76 15.02 16.48 8.91
N ALA A 77 14.76 16.12 10.17
CA ALA A 77 15.75 16.19 11.24
C ALA A 77 16.78 15.05 11.17
N ALA A 78 16.36 13.86 10.75
CA ALA A 78 17.20 12.69 10.66
C ALA A 78 16.82 11.81 9.46
N PRO A 79 17.38 12.10 8.26
CA PRO A 79 17.19 11.26 7.07
C PRO A 79 17.57 9.81 7.35
N VAL A 80 16.87 8.88 6.70
CA VAL A 80 17.05 7.44 6.95
C VAL A 80 17.75 6.78 5.77
N PRO A 81 18.85 6.02 5.98
CA PRO A 81 19.57 5.39 4.88
C PRO A 81 18.69 4.36 4.16
N GLU A 82 18.75 4.38 2.84
CA GLU A 82 18.13 3.36 1.98
C GLU A 82 18.89 2.04 2.10
N LEU A 83 18.16 0.93 2.13
CA LEU A 83 18.78 -0.39 2.02
C LEU A 83 19.41 -0.56 0.63
N ARG A 84 20.50 -1.36 0.54
CA ARG A 84 21.09 -1.74 -0.76
C ARG A 84 20.11 -2.45 -1.69
N SER A 85 19.12 -3.15 -1.13
CA SER A 85 18.02 -3.78 -1.86
C SER A 85 16.92 -2.80 -2.31
N GLY A 86 17.06 -1.52 -1.97
CA GLY A 86 16.02 -0.50 -2.07
C GLY A 86 15.11 -0.46 -0.85
N GLY A 87 14.48 0.69 -0.62
CA GLY A 87 13.47 0.89 0.42
C GLY A 87 14.02 1.12 1.83
N LEU A 88 13.12 1.09 2.81
CA LEU A 88 13.39 1.30 4.24
C LEU A 88 13.53 -0.04 4.97
N GLY A 89 14.57 -0.17 5.79
CA GLY A 89 14.79 -1.38 6.58
C GLY A 89 13.91 -1.45 7.83
N VAL A 90 13.49 -2.66 8.20
CA VAL A 90 12.63 -2.92 9.38
C VAL A 90 13.15 -2.27 10.65
N ARG A 91 14.47 -2.26 10.86
CA ARG A 91 15.08 -1.59 12.02
C ARG A 91 14.80 -0.10 12.03
N GLU A 92 14.91 0.55 10.88
CA GLU A 92 14.67 1.98 10.76
C GLU A 92 13.17 2.30 10.84
N THR A 93 12.30 1.46 10.28
CA THR A 93 10.84 1.59 10.45
C THR A 93 10.45 1.52 11.93
N LYS A 94 11.02 0.57 12.70
CA LYS A 94 10.80 0.48 14.15
C LYS A 94 11.34 1.68 14.92
N ARG A 95 12.50 2.21 14.50
CA ARG A 95 13.07 3.42 15.08
C ARG A 95 12.17 4.63 14.83
N LEU A 96 11.66 4.78 13.61
CA LEU A 96 10.72 5.84 13.23
C LEU A 96 9.42 5.73 14.02
N ALA A 97 8.82 4.54 14.12
CA ALA A 97 7.60 4.31 14.92
C ALA A 97 7.77 4.75 16.38
N LYS A 98 8.94 4.45 16.97
CA LYS A 98 9.27 4.90 18.33
C LYS A 98 9.44 6.41 18.44
N LEU A 99 10.05 7.06 17.44
CA LEU A 99 10.30 8.51 17.44
C LEU A 99 9.01 9.30 17.21
N THR A 100 8.15 8.85 16.31
CA THR A 100 6.90 9.54 15.95
C THR A 100 5.75 9.19 16.89
N GLY A 101 5.86 8.07 17.62
CA GLY A 101 4.77 7.53 18.45
C GLY A 101 3.62 6.90 17.63
N ILE A 102 3.82 6.71 16.33
CA ILE A 102 2.83 6.11 15.43
C ILE A 102 3.02 4.58 15.43
N ASP A 103 1.92 3.84 15.44
CA ASP A 103 1.98 2.38 15.36
C ASP A 103 2.63 1.91 14.04
N GLU A 104 3.33 0.78 14.05
CA GLU A 104 4.14 0.33 12.91
C GLU A 104 3.31 0.14 11.63
N GLN A 105 2.07 -0.35 11.75
CA GLN A 105 1.21 -0.60 10.60
C GLN A 105 0.73 0.71 9.96
N ARG A 106 0.28 1.66 10.77
CA ARG A 106 -0.13 3.00 10.32
C ARG A 106 1.05 3.80 9.77
N LEU A 107 2.21 3.68 10.40
CA LEU A 107 3.44 4.30 9.89
C LEU A 107 3.79 3.74 8.50
N GLY A 108 3.66 2.42 8.29
CA GLY A 108 3.85 1.80 6.98
C GLY A 108 2.97 2.44 5.90
N LEU A 109 1.67 2.55 6.16
CA LEU A 109 0.73 3.24 5.26
C LEU A 109 1.14 4.70 4.99
N ILE A 110 1.53 5.43 6.02
CA ILE A 110 1.96 6.85 5.86
C ILE A 110 3.23 6.94 5.01
N LEU A 111 4.21 6.06 5.22
CA LEU A 111 5.43 6.02 4.42
C LEU A 111 5.12 5.69 2.95
N GLU A 112 4.18 4.78 2.69
CA GLU A 112 3.75 4.46 1.32
C GLU A 112 3.04 5.66 0.66
N LEU A 113 2.12 6.32 1.36
CA LEU A 113 1.42 7.50 0.84
C LEU A 113 2.38 8.65 0.56
N THR A 114 3.29 8.93 1.49
CA THR A 114 4.27 10.02 1.33
C THR A 114 5.27 9.72 0.21
N ALA A 115 5.69 8.46 0.03
CA ALA A 115 6.56 8.06 -1.07
C ALA A 115 5.84 8.13 -2.42
N ALA A 116 4.62 7.60 -2.50
CA ALA A 116 3.81 7.62 -3.73
C ALA A 116 3.43 9.06 -4.13
N GLY A 117 3.16 9.94 -3.16
CA GLY A 117 2.93 11.36 -3.37
C GLY A 117 4.18 12.19 -3.69
N GLY A 118 5.37 11.57 -3.69
CA GLY A 118 6.64 12.25 -3.86
C GLY A 118 6.96 13.26 -2.76
N LEU A 119 6.30 13.17 -1.59
CA LEU A 119 6.60 14.01 -0.42
C LEU A 119 7.94 13.59 0.21
N ILE A 120 8.26 12.30 0.15
CA ILE A 120 9.59 11.79 0.47
C ILE A 120 10.21 11.13 -0.77
N ALA A 121 11.53 11.21 -0.89
CA ALA A 121 12.26 10.53 -1.94
C ALA A 121 13.63 10.05 -1.43
N ARG A 122 14.19 9.06 -2.11
CA ARG A 122 15.57 8.67 -1.95
C ARG A 122 16.49 9.63 -2.70
N GLY A 123 17.56 10.08 -2.06
CA GLY A 123 18.52 10.98 -2.67
C GLY A 123 19.73 11.20 -1.78
N LEU A 124 20.60 12.11 -2.20
CA LEU A 124 21.65 12.65 -1.35
C LEU A 124 21.06 13.88 -0.64
N PRO A 125 20.73 13.78 0.65
CA PRO A 125 20.15 14.90 1.40
C PRO A 125 21.19 16.00 1.58
N ASP A 126 20.71 17.24 1.68
CA ASP A 126 21.51 18.42 2.02
C ASP A 126 21.03 18.97 3.37
N PRO A 127 21.86 18.98 4.44
CA PRO A 127 23.26 18.53 4.49
C PRO A 127 23.41 17.00 4.52
N MET A 128 24.55 16.50 4.03
CA MET A 128 24.85 15.06 3.98
C MET A 128 25.09 14.49 5.40
N PRO A 129 24.32 13.48 5.84
CA PRO A 129 24.58 12.78 7.09
C PRO A 129 25.70 11.74 6.89
N ALA A 130 26.83 11.97 7.56
CA ALA A 130 28.06 11.16 7.52
C ALA A 130 28.68 10.98 6.11
N ASP A 131 29.99 10.75 6.07
CA ASP A 131 30.79 10.60 4.85
C ASP A 131 30.56 9.21 4.21
N ASP A 132 29.33 8.96 3.77
CA ASP A 132 28.92 7.73 3.07
C ASP A 132 28.27 8.08 1.72
N THR A 133 28.37 7.15 0.79
CA THR A 133 27.81 7.21 -0.57
C THR A 133 26.37 6.66 -0.66
N LEU A 134 25.74 6.41 0.49
CA LEU A 134 24.37 5.89 0.56
C LEU A 134 23.34 6.95 0.16
N LEU A 135 22.24 6.48 -0.43
CA LEU A 135 21.04 7.28 -0.59
C LEU A 135 20.25 7.28 0.71
N TYR A 136 19.58 8.38 1.01
CA TYR A 136 18.71 8.53 2.17
C TYR A 136 17.30 8.90 1.74
N TRP A 137 16.31 8.40 2.48
CA TRP A 137 14.94 8.86 2.43
C TRP A 137 14.82 10.17 3.23
N ALA A 138 14.41 11.23 2.54
CA ALA A 138 14.21 12.56 3.10
C ALA A 138 13.01 13.26 2.45
N PRO A 139 12.45 14.31 3.08
CA PRO A 139 11.44 15.15 2.47
C PRO A 139 11.93 15.81 1.18
N THR A 140 11.01 16.08 0.27
CA THR A 140 11.28 16.79 -0.99
C THR A 140 10.70 18.20 -0.97
N VAL A 141 10.99 19.01 -1.99
CA VAL A 141 10.33 20.31 -2.20
C VAL A 141 8.80 20.19 -2.33
N THR A 142 8.29 19.02 -2.73
CA THR A 142 6.83 18.76 -2.75
C THR A 142 6.27 18.70 -1.33
N ALA A 143 7.04 18.25 -0.34
CA ALA A 143 6.65 18.27 1.07
C ALA A 143 6.41 19.70 1.56
N ASP A 144 7.28 20.66 1.20
CA ASP A 144 7.11 22.06 1.61
C ASP A 144 5.77 22.62 1.10
N ARG A 145 5.47 22.40 -0.19
CA ARG A 145 4.18 22.82 -0.78
C ARG A 145 2.99 22.16 -0.11
N PHE A 146 3.12 20.87 0.25
CA PHE A 146 2.09 20.16 1.00
C PHE A 146 1.87 20.79 2.37
N LEU A 147 2.95 21.11 3.11
CA LEU A 147 2.91 21.75 4.43
C LEU A 147 2.41 23.19 4.41
N GLU A 148 2.48 23.89 3.27
CA GLU A 148 1.92 25.23 3.10
C GLU A 148 0.44 25.21 2.67
N ALA A 149 -0.03 24.11 2.08
CA ALA A 149 -1.39 24.01 1.55
C ALA A 149 -2.46 24.01 2.67
N PRO A 150 -3.69 24.45 2.42
CA PRO A 150 -4.79 24.28 3.38
C PRO A 150 -5.09 22.81 3.68
N ALA A 151 -5.61 22.50 4.88
CA ALA A 151 -5.90 21.12 5.30
C ALA A 151 -6.79 20.34 4.31
N ALA A 152 -7.78 21.00 3.69
CA ALA A 152 -8.65 20.39 2.69
C ALA A 152 -7.86 19.94 1.44
N ALA A 153 -6.87 20.72 1.00
CA ALA A 153 -6.04 20.37 -0.15
C ALA A 153 -5.07 19.24 0.20
N ARG A 154 -4.47 19.26 1.40
CA ARG A 154 -3.64 18.15 1.91
C ARG A 154 -4.42 16.84 1.97
N TRP A 155 -5.64 16.89 2.52
CA TRP A 155 -6.53 15.73 2.56
C TRP A 155 -6.83 15.19 1.17
N LEU A 156 -7.26 16.06 0.25
CA LEU A 156 -7.57 15.66 -1.12
C LEU A 156 -6.38 14.97 -1.78
N GLN A 157 -5.18 15.55 -1.65
CA GLN A 157 -3.96 14.96 -2.21
C GLN A 157 -3.70 13.56 -1.64
N LEU A 158 -3.73 13.39 -0.32
CA LEU A 158 -3.50 12.08 0.32
C LEU A 158 -4.56 11.05 -0.09
N ALA A 159 -5.82 11.45 -0.13
CA ALA A 159 -6.92 10.57 -0.53
C ALA A 159 -6.81 10.14 -2.00
N THR A 160 -6.44 11.06 -2.90
CA THR A 160 -6.21 10.73 -4.31
C THR A 160 -5.03 9.77 -4.47
N ILE A 161 -3.90 10.02 -3.80
CA ILE A 161 -2.75 9.10 -3.82
C ILE A 161 -3.17 7.72 -3.34
N TRP A 162 -3.90 7.64 -2.23
CA TRP A 162 -4.38 6.37 -1.69
C TRP A 162 -5.27 5.60 -2.67
N LEU A 163 -6.16 6.29 -3.39
CA LEU A 163 -7.04 5.68 -4.40
C LEU A 163 -6.28 5.20 -5.64
N GLU A 164 -5.15 5.83 -5.96
CA GLU A 164 -4.31 5.51 -7.12
C GLU A 164 -3.16 4.54 -6.80
N LEU A 165 -2.96 4.19 -5.52
CA LEU A 165 -1.99 3.18 -5.12
C LEU A 165 -2.33 1.82 -5.78
N PRO A 166 -1.35 1.16 -6.43
CA PRO A 166 -1.56 -0.08 -7.19
C PRO A 166 -1.81 -1.33 -6.33
#